data_AF-A0A811N7V2-F1
#
_entry.id   AF-A0A811N7V2-F1
#
_cell.length_a   1.000
_cell.length_b   1.000
_cell.length_c   1.000
_cell.angle_alpha   90.00
_cell.angle_beta   90.00
_cell.angle_gamma   90.00
#
_symmetry.space_group_name_H-M   'P 1'
#
loop_
_entity.id
_entity.type
_entity.pdbx_description
1 polymer ?
#
loop_
_entity_poly.entity_id
_entity_poly.type
_entity_poly.pdbx_seq_one_letter_code
_entity_poly.pdbx_strand_id
1 'polypeptide(L)'
;MARGSLSAKLGANSVIEDGMSRPFIGVDASALRGRYTGQLALATAVDGHNWLYNVAYGVFDSETEDNWTWFMQQLRRGVGYPTGLVICTDACKGLEKAVDAVFPGVEHRECMRHMYANFMKHYRGDVFTDHLYPAARSYTEGLFKWHMNKIFEFDPGKA
;
A
#
# COMPACT_ATOMS: atom_id res chain seq x y z
N MET A 1 11.91 -24.58 -0.20
CA MET A 1 11.51 -23.59 -1.23
C MET A 1 10.31 -24.14 -2.00
N ALA A 2 9.09 -23.77 -1.61
CA ALA A 2 7.91 -23.95 -2.45
C ALA A 2 7.38 -22.55 -2.76
N ARG A 3 7.85 -21.97 -3.86
CA ARG A 3 7.32 -20.71 -4.39
C ARG A 3 6.05 -21.08 -5.15
N GLY A 4 4.89 -20.59 -4.68
CA GLY A 4 3.62 -20.81 -5.34
C GLY A 4 3.54 -20.08 -6.69
N SER A 5 2.78 -20.63 -7.63
CA SER A 5 2.53 -20.01 -8.93
C SER A 5 1.83 -18.67 -8.77
N LEU A 6 2.35 -17.61 -9.41
CA LEU A 6 1.59 -16.40 -9.69
C LEU A 6 0.54 -16.77 -10.74
N SER A 7 -0.74 -16.62 -10.41
CA SER A 7 -1.80 -16.64 -11.43
C SER A 7 -2.28 -15.21 -11.59
N ALA A 8 -1.60 -14.46 -12.45
CA ALA A 8 -2.18 -13.25 -13.00
C ALA A 8 -3.41 -13.70 -13.79
N LYS A 9 -4.60 -13.20 -13.47
CA LYS A 9 -5.67 -13.23 -14.46
C LYS A 9 -5.16 -12.39 -15.62
N LEU A 10 -4.82 -13.06 -16.72
CA LEU A 10 -4.42 -12.45 -17.98
C LEU A 10 -5.39 -11.32 -18.31
N GLY A 11 -4.83 -10.12 -18.46
CA GLY A 11 -5.52 -8.87 -18.72
C GLY A 11 -4.73 -7.62 -18.30
N ALA A 12 -3.71 -7.75 -17.44
CA ALA A 12 -2.99 -6.60 -16.88
C ALA A 12 -2.26 -5.70 -17.91
N ASN A 13 -1.92 -6.23 -19.09
CA ASN A 13 -1.24 -5.48 -20.15
C ASN A 13 -2.09 -4.36 -20.78
N SER A 14 -3.41 -4.32 -20.58
CA SER A 14 -4.29 -3.32 -21.22
C SER A 14 -4.92 -2.34 -20.24
N VAL A 15 -4.78 -2.54 -18.92
CA VAL A 15 -5.66 -1.83 -17.98
C VAL A 15 -5.10 -0.47 -17.56
N ILE A 16 -3.78 -0.33 -17.36
CA ILE A 16 -3.16 0.93 -16.97
C ILE A 16 -2.55 1.70 -18.16
N GLU A 17 -2.16 1.02 -19.24
CA GLU A 17 -1.63 1.67 -20.45
C GLU A 17 -2.72 2.26 -21.38
N ASP A 18 -3.93 1.68 -21.44
CA ASP A 18 -4.98 2.14 -22.36
C ASP A 18 -5.75 3.38 -21.87
N GLY A 19 -5.26 4.07 -20.84
CA GLY A 19 -5.87 5.31 -20.31
C GLY A 19 -7.22 5.12 -19.59
N MET A 20 -7.71 3.88 -19.43
CA MET A 20 -8.98 3.57 -18.76
C MET A 20 -8.87 3.41 -17.24
N SER A 21 -7.65 3.29 -16.69
CA SER A 21 -7.45 3.10 -15.24
C SER A 21 -6.55 4.16 -14.63
N ARG A 22 -6.83 4.46 -13.36
CA ARG A 22 -6.01 5.37 -12.57
C ARG A 22 -4.64 4.71 -12.35
N PRO A 23 -3.53 5.47 -12.43
CA PRO A 23 -2.19 4.94 -12.18
C PRO A 23 -1.98 4.78 -10.66
N PHE A 24 -2.79 3.94 -10.02
CA PHE A 24 -2.78 3.68 -8.59
C PHE A 24 -2.89 2.18 -8.31
N ILE A 25 -1.99 1.66 -7.48
CA ILE A 25 -2.00 0.27 -7.04
C ILE A 25 -1.92 0.21 -5.52
N GLY A 26 -2.89 -0.45 -4.89
CA GLY A 26 -2.83 -0.86 -3.49
C GLY A 26 -2.27 -2.27 -3.36
N VAL A 27 -1.24 -2.45 -2.52
CA VAL A 27 -0.64 -3.76 -2.23
C VAL A 27 -0.80 -4.10 -0.75
N ASP A 28 -1.33 -5.29 -0.47
CA ASP A 28 -1.53 -5.79 0.89
C ASP A 28 -1.30 -7.32 0.94
N ALA A 29 -1.08 -7.86 2.12
CA ALA A 29 -1.04 -9.30 2.36
C ALA A 29 -1.98 -9.72 3.49
N SER A 30 -2.46 -10.96 3.41
CA SER A 30 -3.26 -11.56 4.47
C SER A 30 -2.73 -12.95 4.81
N ALA A 31 -2.65 -13.22 6.11
CA ALA A 31 -2.18 -14.50 6.62
C ALA A 31 -3.18 -15.62 6.30
N LEU A 32 -2.69 -16.63 5.57
CA LEU A 32 -3.46 -17.84 5.28
C LEU A 32 -3.48 -18.74 6.52
N ARG A 33 -4.70 -19.01 7.03
CA ARG A 33 -4.94 -19.89 8.17
C ARG A 33 -5.71 -21.11 7.70
N GLY A 34 -5.12 -22.30 7.80
CA GLY A 34 -5.75 -23.54 7.38
C GLY A 34 -4.73 -24.65 7.17
N ARG A 35 -5.04 -25.59 6.26
CA ARG A 35 -4.13 -26.68 5.89
C ARG A 35 -2.82 -26.19 5.28
N TYR A 36 -2.86 -25.05 4.60
CA TYR A 36 -1.69 -24.36 4.07
C TYR A 36 -1.53 -23.04 4.80
N THR A 37 -0.36 -22.85 5.40
CA THR A 37 0.04 -21.61 6.05
C THR A 37 0.89 -20.77 5.10
N GLY A 38 0.93 -19.47 5.32
CA GLY A 38 1.69 -18.53 4.51
C GLY A 38 0.97 -17.20 4.41
N GLN A 39 1.24 -16.49 3.33
CA GLN A 39 0.75 -15.15 3.06
C GLN A 39 0.16 -15.10 1.65
N LEU A 40 -1.04 -14.54 1.54
CA LEU A 40 -1.66 -14.19 0.27
C LEU A 40 -1.45 -12.70 0.03
N ALA A 41 -0.55 -12.36 -0.88
CA ALA A 41 -0.35 -11.00 -1.35
C ALA A 41 -1.33 -10.69 -2.49
N LEU A 42 -1.86 -9.48 -2.47
CA LEU A 42 -2.80 -8.95 -3.46
C LEU A 42 -2.36 -7.56 -3.89
N ALA A 43 -2.35 -7.35 -5.21
CA ALA A 43 -2.27 -6.03 -5.82
C ALA A 43 -3.64 -5.68 -6.38
N THR A 44 -4.15 -4.51 -5.99
CA THR A 44 -5.47 -3.99 -6.36
C THR A 44 -5.31 -2.65 -7.04
N ALA A 45 -6.22 -2.32 -7.94
CA ALA A 45 -6.26 -1.02 -8.60
C ALA A 45 -7.69 -0.50 -8.65
N VAL A 46 -7.84 0.77 -9.03
CA VAL A 46 -9.12 1.46 -9.12
C VAL A 46 -9.36 1.89 -10.57
N ASP A 47 -10.48 1.47 -11.14
CA ASP A 47 -10.82 1.80 -12.52
C ASP A 47 -11.40 3.23 -12.66
N GLY A 48 -11.72 3.63 -13.89
CA GLY A 48 -12.36 4.92 -14.18
C GLY A 48 -13.72 5.11 -13.50
N HIS A 49 -14.42 4.03 -13.13
CA HIS A 49 -15.70 4.06 -12.44
C HIS A 49 -15.56 4.00 -10.90
N ASN A 50 -14.33 4.11 -10.39
CA ASN A 50 -14.02 4.07 -8.97
C ASN A 50 -14.33 2.70 -8.32
N TRP A 51 -14.26 1.62 -9.11
CA TRP A 51 -14.37 0.26 -8.61
C TRP A 51 -13.00 -0.35 -8.36
N LEU A 52 -12.90 -1.07 -7.25
CA LEU A 52 -11.70 -1.81 -6.89
C LEU A 52 -11.68 -3.15 -7.64
N TYR A 53 -10.56 -3.45 -8.29
CA TYR A 53 -10.34 -4.75 -8.94
C TYR A 53 -8.95 -5.30 -8.63
N ASN A 54 -8.81 -6.63 -8.71
CA ASN A 54 -7.54 -7.32 -8.47
C ASN A 54 -6.69 -7.34 -9.75
N VAL A 55 -5.46 -6.86 -9.64
CA VAL A 55 -4.46 -6.84 -10.72
C VAL A 55 -3.62 -8.12 -10.69
N ALA A 56 -3.13 -8.50 -9.52
CA ALA A 56 -2.30 -9.67 -9.33
C ALA A 56 -2.46 -10.24 -7.92
N TYR A 57 -2.16 -11.53 -7.77
CA TYR A 57 -2.04 -12.17 -6.47
C TYR A 57 -0.87 -13.15 -6.44
N GLY A 58 -0.29 -13.32 -5.27
CA GLY A 58 0.84 -14.21 -5.03
C GLY A 58 0.71 -14.91 -3.69
N VAL A 59 1.27 -16.11 -3.59
CA VAL A 59 1.32 -16.85 -2.33
C VAL A 59 2.78 -17.12 -1.99
N PHE A 60 3.19 -16.70 -0.80
CA PHE A 60 4.53 -16.95 -0.26
C PHE A 60 4.46 -17.41 1.20
N ASP A 61 5.58 -17.91 1.73
CA ASP A 61 5.63 -18.53 3.05
C ASP A 61 5.59 -17.53 4.21
N SER A 62 6.16 -16.33 4.03
CA SER A 62 6.28 -15.30 5.07
C SER A 62 6.52 -13.90 4.49
N GLU A 63 6.20 -12.84 5.25
CA GLU A 63 6.42 -11.45 4.84
C GLU A 63 7.89 -11.04 5.01
N THR A 64 8.73 -11.54 4.11
CA THR A 64 10.16 -11.19 4.04
C THR A 64 10.41 -10.19 2.91
N GLU A 65 11.49 -9.43 3.05
CA GLU A 65 11.95 -8.49 2.01
C GLU A 65 12.15 -9.20 0.66
N ASP A 66 12.72 -10.41 0.66
CA ASP A 66 12.93 -11.23 -0.53
C ASP A 66 11.62 -11.64 -1.22
N ASN A 67 10.63 -12.06 -0.45
CA ASN A 67 9.33 -12.48 -0.98
C ASN A 67 8.55 -11.29 -1.55
N TRP A 68 8.57 -10.15 -0.86
CA TRP A 68 7.98 -8.92 -1.37
C TRP A 68 8.69 -8.41 -2.62
N THR A 69 10.02 -8.44 -2.64
CA THR A 69 10.81 -8.07 -3.82
C THR A 69 10.44 -8.95 -5.01
N TRP A 70 10.33 -10.27 -4.81
CA TRP A 70 9.88 -11.19 -5.86
C TRP A 70 8.47 -10.87 -6.37
N PHE A 71 7.51 -10.62 -5.46
CA PHE A 71 6.13 -10.27 -5.82
C PHE A 71 6.08 -8.97 -6.62
N MET A 72 6.78 -7.92 -6.16
CA MET A 72 6.85 -6.63 -6.85
C MET A 72 7.51 -6.77 -8.22
N GLN A 73 8.55 -7.61 -8.38
CA GLN A 73 9.15 -7.89 -9.69
C GLN A 73 8.15 -8.53 -10.65
N GLN A 74 7.30 -9.45 -10.17
CA GLN A 74 6.24 -10.02 -11.01
C GLN A 74 5.16 -9.00 -11.34
N LEU A 75 4.77 -8.16 -10.37
CA LEU A 75 3.82 -7.07 -10.58
C LEU A 75 4.33 -6.11 -11.65
N ARG A 76 5.60 -5.70 -11.58
CA ARG A 76 6.24 -4.83 -12.59
C ARG A 76 6.24 -5.46 -13.98
N ARG A 77 6.44 -6.78 -14.08
CA ARG A 77 6.37 -7.49 -15.38
C ARG A 77 4.97 -7.47 -15.99
N GLY A 78 3.92 -7.54 -15.15
CA GLY A 78 2.54 -7.56 -15.63
C GLY A 78 1.92 -6.18 -15.86
N VAL A 79 2.36 -5.17 -15.10
CA VAL A 79 1.77 -3.82 -15.11
C VAL A 79 2.65 -2.79 -15.81
N GLY A 80 3.94 -3.08 -15.98
CA GLY A 80 4.89 -2.14 -16.53
C GLY A 80 5.24 -1.01 -15.55
N TYR A 81 5.46 0.18 -16.11
CA TYR A 81 5.87 1.38 -15.38
C TYR A 81 5.12 2.63 -15.91
N PRO A 82 3.79 2.71 -15.71
CA PRO A 82 2.99 3.81 -16.23
C PRO A 82 3.39 5.15 -15.60
N THR A 83 3.29 6.22 -16.39
CA THR A 83 3.61 7.56 -15.90
C THR A 83 2.64 7.98 -14.80
N GLY A 84 3.18 8.50 -13.69
CA GLY A 84 2.37 8.91 -12.54
C GLY A 84 1.84 7.75 -11.70
N LEU A 85 2.43 6.55 -11.81
CA LEU A 85 2.12 5.43 -10.93
C LEU A 85 2.31 5.84 -9.46
N VAL A 86 1.30 5.53 -8.65
CA VAL A 86 1.31 5.64 -7.20
C VAL A 86 1.12 4.25 -6.63
N ILE A 87 1.98 3.84 -5.70
CA ILE A 87 1.87 2.57 -5.00
C ILE A 87 1.52 2.86 -3.54
N CYS A 88 0.44 2.28 -3.05
CA CYS A 88 0.00 2.38 -1.66
C CYS A 88 0.17 1.02 -0.98
N THR A 89 0.90 0.97 0.13
CA THR A 89 1.19 -0.29 0.83
C THR A 89 0.80 -0.25 2.29
N ASP A 90 0.80 -1.40 2.96
CA ASP A 90 0.90 -1.42 4.42
C ASP A 90 2.23 -0.83 4.90
N ALA A 91 2.23 -0.28 6.11
CA ALA A 91 3.35 0.34 6.80
C ALA A 91 4.28 -0.73 7.40
N CYS A 92 4.73 -1.67 6.58
CA CYS A 92 5.62 -2.76 6.99
C CYS A 92 7.01 -2.60 6.35
N LYS A 93 8.07 -2.72 7.17
CA LYS A 93 9.46 -2.40 6.80
C LYS A 93 10.02 -3.18 5.60
N GLY A 94 9.47 -4.37 5.33
CA GLY A 94 9.93 -5.21 4.21
C GLY A 94 9.35 -4.78 2.86
N LEU A 95 8.13 -4.24 2.86
CA LEU A 95 7.40 -3.90 1.64
C LEU A 95 7.85 -2.55 1.07
N GLU A 96 8.09 -1.54 1.92
CA GLU A 96 8.67 -0.25 1.53
C GLU A 96 9.97 -0.43 0.73
N LYS A 97 10.93 -1.18 1.27
CA LYS A 97 12.19 -1.47 0.58
C LYS A 97 12.01 -2.21 -0.75
N ALA A 98 11.08 -3.15 -0.80
CA ALA A 98 10.78 -3.89 -2.03
C ALA A 98 10.19 -2.97 -3.11
N VAL A 99 9.35 -2.01 -2.72
CA VAL A 99 8.83 -0.97 -3.61
C VAL A 99 9.97 -0.12 -4.14
N ASP A 100 10.81 0.44 -3.28
CA ASP A 100 11.94 1.29 -3.68
C ASP A 100 12.92 0.57 -4.62
N ALA A 101 13.19 -0.71 -4.35
CA ALA A 101 14.09 -1.52 -5.16
C ALA A 101 13.52 -1.83 -6.55
N VAL A 102 12.21 -2.09 -6.66
CA VAL A 102 11.59 -2.55 -7.91
C VAL A 102 10.98 -1.40 -8.72
N PHE A 103 10.46 -0.38 -8.08
CA PHE A 103 9.82 0.80 -8.67
C PHE A 103 10.52 2.11 -8.21
N PRO A 104 11.79 2.33 -8.61
CA PRO A 104 12.55 3.47 -8.13
C PRO A 104 11.95 4.80 -8.62
N GLY A 105 11.67 5.71 -7.68
CA GLY A 105 11.10 7.03 -7.99
C GLY A 105 9.59 7.05 -8.22
N VAL A 106 8.90 5.94 -7.96
CA VAL A 106 7.44 5.90 -7.90
C VAL A 106 6.96 6.64 -6.66
N GLU A 107 5.79 7.28 -6.72
CA GLU A 107 5.22 7.87 -5.52
C GLU A 107 4.70 6.75 -4.62
N HIS A 108 5.36 6.56 -3.48
CA HIS A 108 4.96 5.59 -2.47
C HIS A 108 4.12 6.25 -1.39
N ARG A 109 3.00 5.61 -1.03
CA ARG A 109 2.08 6.08 -0.01
C ARG A 109 1.81 4.99 1.01
N GLU A 110 1.59 5.44 2.24
CA GLU A 110 1.16 4.59 3.33
C GLU A 110 -0.36 4.45 3.35
N CYS A 111 -0.85 3.23 3.57
CA CYS A 111 -2.28 2.98 3.69
C CYS A 111 -2.83 3.67 4.94
N MET A 112 -3.74 4.63 4.76
CA MET A 112 -4.37 5.36 5.86
C MET A 112 -5.07 4.46 6.89
N ARG A 113 -5.62 3.31 6.45
CA ARG A 113 -6.23 2.32 7.36
C ARG A 113 -5.20 1.74 8.33
N HIS A 114 -4.04 1.36 7.81
CA HIS A 114 -2.94 0.80 8.61
C HIS A 114 -2.24 1.87 9.44
N MET A 115 -2.04 3.06 8.86
CA MET A 115 -1.53 4.23 9.58
C MET A 115 -2.42 4.56 10.78
N TYR A 116 -3.74 4.59 10.61
CA TYR A 116 -4.69 4.76 11.71
C TYR A 116 -4.56 3.66 12.77
N ALA A 117 -4.56 2.39 12.35
CA ALA A 117 -4.43 1.26 13.27
C ALA A 117 -3.13 1.30 14.08
N ASN A 118 -2.02 1.75 13.48
CA ASN A 118 -0.75 1.95 14.17
C ASN A 118 -0.77 3.19 15.07
N PHE A 119 -1.35 4.29 14.60
CA PHE A 119 -1.49 5.54 15.36
C PHE A 119 -2.28 5.31 16.67
N MET A 120 -3.40 4.61 16.60
CA MET A 120 -4.26 4.33 17.76
C MET A 120 -3.63 3.39 18.81
N LYS A 121 -2.49 2.76 18.52
CA LYS A 121 -1.72 2.01 19.54
C LYS A 121 -1.06 2.96 20.54
N HIS A 122 -0.79 4.19 20.13
CA HIS A 122 -0.07 5.19 20.93
C HIS A 122 -0.95 6.37 21.32
N TYR A 123 -1.81 6.84 20.41
CA TYR A 123 -2.68 7.99 20.62
C TYR A 123 -4.08 7.54 21.05
N ARG A 124 -4.74 8.36 21.87
CA ARG A 124 -6.11 8.14 22.36
C ARG A 124 -6.96 9.40 22.13
N GLY A 125 -8.28 9.23 22.14
CA GLY A 125 -9.24 10.32 21.93
C GLY A 125 -9.37 10.73 20.46
N ASP A 126 -9.92 11.93 20.25
CA ASP A 126 -10.40 12.39 18.94
C ASP A 126 -9.28 12.98 18.05
N VAL A 127 -8.01 12.87 18.44
CA VAL A 127 -6.84 13.36 17.68
C VAL A 127 -6.80 12.81 16.26
N PHE A 128 -7.28 11.57 16.08
CA PHE A 128 -7.38 11.01 14.75
C PHE A 128 -8.37 11.78 13.86
N THR A 129 -9.60 11.96 14.35
CA THR A 129 -10.67 12.64 13.60
C THR A 129 -10.39 14.12 13.43
N ASP A 130 -9.83 14.76 14.46
CA ASP A 130 -9.63 16.21 14.50
C ASP A 130 -8.38 16.64 13.72
N HIS A 131 -7.36 15.78 13.67
CA HIS A 131 -6.06 16.17 13.15
C HIS A 131 -5.44 15.18 12.16
N LEU A 132 -5.32 13.87 12.45
CA LEU A 132 -4.63 12.94 11.54
C LEU A 132 -5.37 12.77 10.21
N TYR A 133 -6.69 12.56 10.24
CA TYR A 133 -7.48 12.38 9.03
C TYR A 133 -7.57 13.68 8.19
N PRO A 134 -7.80 14.87 8.77
CA PRO A 134 -7.68 16.13 8.05
C PRO A 134 -6.27 16.44 7.51
N ALA A 135 -5.20 16.08 8.24
CA ALA A 135 -3.82 16.21 7.74
C ALA A 135 -3.63 15.41 6.45
N ALA A 136 -4.04 14.14 6.44
CA ALA A 136 -3.92 13.27 5.27
C ALA A 136 -4.76 13.72 4.06
N ARG A 137 -5.83 14.49 4.29
CA ARG A 137 -6.69 15.07 3.24
C ARG A 137 -6.35 16.51 2.87
N SER A 138 -5.32 17.09 3.50
CA SER A 138 -4.95 18.48 3.26
C SER A 138 -4.35 18.67 1.87
N TYR A 139 -4.90 19.61 1.10
CA TYR A 139 -4.42 19.95 -0.24
C TYR A 139 -3.30 21.01 -0.23
N THR A 140 -3.01 21.61 0.92
CA THR A 140 -1.98 22.63 1.09
C THR A 140 -1.00 22.25 2.18
N GLU A 141 0.27 22.57 1.96
CA GLU A 141 1.33 22.30 2.93
C GLU A 141 1.09 23.02 4.26
N GLY A 142 0.54 24.24 4.22
CA GLY A 142 0.23 25.02 5.41
C GLY A 142 -0.81 24.34 6.31
N LEU A 143 -1.90 23.82 5.74
CA LEU A 143 -2.95 23.13 6.50
C LEU A 143 -2.44 21.78 7.02
N PHE A 144 -1.70 21.04 6.20
CA PHE A 144 -1.02 19.81 6.62
C PHE A 144 -0.12 20.06 7.83
N LYS A 145 0.79 21.06 7.74
CA LYS A 145 1.70 21.43 8.84
C LYS A 145 0.94 21.84 10.10
N TRP A 146 -0.16 22.58 9.95
CA TRP A 146 -1.00 22.97 11.08
C TRP A 146 -1.57 21.76 11.82
N HIS A 147 -2.18 20.80 11.11
CA HIS A 147 -2.69 19.58 11.74
C HIS A 147 -1.57 18.73 12.34
N MET A 148 -0.43 18.59 11.66
CA MET A 148 0.74 17.86 12.19
C MET A 148 1.24 18.46 13.50
N ASN A 149 1.32 19.79 13.60
CA ASN A 149 1.69 20.47 14.84
C ASN A 149 0.72 20.15 15.98
N LYS A 150 -0.59 20.10 15.71
CA LYS A 150 -1.59 19.69 16.71
C LYS A 150 -1.43 18.25 17.17
N ILE A 151 -1.06 17.34 16.28
CA ILE A 151 -0.73 15.96 16.66
C ILE A 151 0.50 15.91 17.57
N PHE A 152 1.54 16.71 17.30
CA PHE A 152 2.75 16.79 18.14
C PHE A 152 2.54 17.48 19.49
N GLU A 153 1.55 18.37 19.59
CA GLU A 153 1.12 18.96 20.87
C GLU A 153 0.42 17.93 21.76
N PHE A 154 -0.36 17.01 21.17
CA PHE A 154 -1.06 15.96 21.92
C PHE A 154 -0.15 14.84 22.42
N ASP A 155 1.10 14.76 21.94
CA ASP A 155 2.04 13.67 22.16
C ASP A 155 1.93 13.00 23.56
N PRO A 156 1.42 11.76 23.63
CA PRO A 156 1.17 11.06 24.90
C PRO A 156 2.47 10.70 25.65
N GLY A 157 3.65 10.85 25.02
CA GLY A 157 4.94 10.72 25.69
C GLY A 157 5.40 11.98 26.46
N LYS A 158 4.65 13.09 26.37
CA LYS A 158 4.89 14.33 27.11
C LYS A 158 3.99 14.50 28.35
N ALA A 159 3.10 13.56 28.62
CA ALA A 159 2.19 13.54 29.78
C ALA A 159 2.72 12.68 30.92
#